data_AF-A0A9P0D8Z5-F1
#
_entry.id   AF-A0A9P0D8Z5-F1
#
_cell.length_a   1.000
_cell.length_b   1.000
_cell.length_c   1.000
_cell.angle_alpha   90.00
_cell.angle_beta   90.00
_cell.angle_gamma   90.00
#
_symmetry.space_group_name_H-M   'P 1'
#
loop_
_entity.id
_entity.type
_entity.pdbx_description
1 polymer ?
#
loop_
_entity_poly.entity_id
_entity_poly.type
_entity_poly.pdbx_seq_one_letter_code
_entity_poly.pdbx_strand_id
1 'polypeptide(L)'
;MSGTDSEQKGSEDVTSEMMFIAERVVAFPEILEKSQIPAMKTKKTAALTQIVKEYVTLFDKEMEIKAFMKKVRNTFMSTISTYLLCIFLLGALAIGVPTEPTLSDGILTESDAHQMTGVVPDKKRSYISAAAKKLAPKPTFVREKPEESDKTRQLTTTQLQRLVLVEQLKVARLQQQYFFAKLQKLDETSNKEPSKWYVDVGDKTYCNL
;
A
#
# COMPACT_ATOMS: atom_id res chain seq x y z
N MET A 1 36.53 42.47 -6.95
CA MET A 1 35.36 42.08 -6.13
C MET A 1 34.59 41.06 -6.95
N SER A 2 34.73 39.77 -6.61
CA SER A 2 34.07 38.66 -7.29
C SER A 2 33.31 37.90 -6.21
N GLY A 3 32.06 38.30 -6.01
CA GLY A 3 31.15 37.64 -5.09
C GLY A 3 29.86 37.39 -5.84
N THR A 4 29.61 36.12 -6.12
CA THR A 4 28.31 35.48 -6.37
C THR A 4 28.59 34.02 -6.74
N ASP A 5 27.61 33.14 -6.52
CA ASP A 5 27.53 31.74 -6.97
C ASP A 5 27.79 30.67 -5.91
N SER A 6 27.06 30.73 -4.78
CA SER A 6 27.02 29.63 -3.80
C SER A 6 25.64 29.45 -3.18
N GLU A 7 24.58 29.35 -3.97
CA GLU A 7 23.23 29.22 -3.38
C GLU A 7 22.22 28.44 -4.24
N GLN A 8 22.65 27.33 -4.85
CA GLN A 8 21.71 26.45 -5.56
C GLN A 8 22.11 24.96 -5.57
N LYS A 9 22.69 24.45 -4.47
CA LYS A 9 23.16 23.05 -4.35
C LYS A 9 22.29 22.16 -3.45
N GLY A 10 21.11 22.62 -3.03
CA GLY A 10 20.37 22.01 -1.91
C GLY A 10 19.40 20.88 -2.24
N SER A 11 18.81 20.83 -3.45
CA SER A 11 17.70 19.90 -3.74
C SER A 11 18.11 18.63 -4.48
N GLU A 12 19.11 18.67 -5.35
CA GLU A 12 19.56 17.49 -6.14
C GLU A 12 20.28 16.45 -5.28
N ASP A 13 20.93 16.89 -4.21
CA ASP A 13 21.72 16.03 -3.32
C ASP A 13 20.81 15.05 -2.55
N VAL A 14 19.63 15.51 -2.11
CA VAL A 14 18.69 14.69 -1.33
C VAL A 14 18.15 13.51 -2.13
N THR A 15 17.83 13.73 -3.42
CA THR A 15 17.30 12.67 -4.29
C THR A 15 18.36 11.61 -4.59
N SER A 16 19.59 12.05 -4.88
CA SER A 16 20.73 11.16 -5.14
C SER A 16 21.06 10.31 -3.91
N GLU A 17 21.00 10.92 -2.73
CA GLU A 17 21.22 10.24 -1.46
C GLU A 17 20.14 9.17 -1.17
N MET A 18 18.86 9.50 -1.40
CA MET A 18 17.77 8.54 -1.25
C MET A 18 17.90 7.35 -2.20
N MET A 19 18.30 7.61 -3.45
CA MET A 19 18.49 6.58 -4.47
C MET A 19 19.63 5.64 -4.09
N PHE A 20 20.77 6.19 -3.65
CA PHE A 20 21.89 5.40 -3.14
C PHE A 20 21.47 4.50 -1.96
N ILE A 21 20.72 5.04 -1.00
CA ILE A 21 20.22 4.26 0.15
C ILE A 21 19.32 3.12 -0.34
N ALA A 22 18.41 3.38 -1.28
CA ALA A 22 17.50 2.37 -1.81
C ALA A 22 18.27 1.23 -2.51
N GLU A 23 19.22 1.56 -3.39
CA GLU A 23 20.05 0.57 -4.09
C GLU A 23 20.83 -0.32 -3.12
N ARG A 24 21.45 0.28 -2.10
CA ARG A 24 22.24 -0.49 -1.12
C ARG A 24 21.36 -1.38 -0.25
N VAL A 25 20.16 -0.95 0.11
CA VAL A 25 19.23 -1.82 0.88
C VAL A 25 18.73 -2.98 0.03
N VAL A 26 18.54 -2.80 -1.28
CA VAL A 26 18.23 -3.90 -2.21
C VAL A 26 19.41 -4.88 -2.32
N ALA A 27 20.64 -4.38 -2.39
CA ALA A 27 21.84 -5.21 -2.47
C ALA A 27 22.14 -5.99 -1.17
N PHE A 28 21.75 -5.44 -0.01
CA PHE A 28 22.04 -6.01 1.31
C PHE A 28 20.76 -6.14 2.17
N PRO A 29 19.88 -7.11 1.85
CA PRO A 29 18.59 -7.28 2.54
C PRO A 29 18.74 -7.62 4.05
N GLU A 30 19.86 -8.21 4.48
CA GLU A 30 20.15 -8.52 5.88
C GLU A 30 20.11 -7.30 6.82
N ILE A 31 20.22 -6.08 6.28
CA ILE A 31 20.17 -4.84 7.05
C ILE A 31 18.76 -4.58 7.59
N LEU A 32 17.73 -5.01 6.86
CA LEU A 32 16.34 -4.90 7.28
C LEU A 32 15.91 -6.05 8.21
N GLU A 33 16.65 -7.16 8.18
CA GLU A 33 16.31 -8.33 8.98
C GLU A 33 16.47 -8.04 10.49
N LYS A 34 15.44 -8.42 11.25
CA LYS A 34 15.38 -8.32 12.71
C LYS A 34 15.81 -9.63 13.39
N SER A 35 16.89 -10.23 12.91
CA SER A 35 17.40 -11.49 13.47
C SER A 35 18.12 -11.27 14.80
N GLN A 36 17.89 -12.16 15.76
CA GLN A 36 18.65 -12.20 17.02
C GLN A 36 19.90 -13.06 16.95
N ILE A 37 20.07 -13.83 15.87
CA ILE A 37 21.17 -14.78 15.69
C ILE A 37 22.51 -14.03 15.63
N PRO A 38 23.53 -14.39 16.44
CA PRO A 38 24.81 -13.68 16.48
C PRO A 38 25.51 -13.56 15.11
N ALA A 39 25.53 -14.63 14.32
CA ALA A 39 26.15 -14.65 12.99
C ALA A 39 25.48 -13.66 12.01
N MET A 40 24.16 -13.47 12.13
CA MET A 40 23.44 -12.50 11.31
C MET A 40 23.72 -11.06 11.76
N LYS A 41 23.90 -10.83 13.06
CA LYS A 41 24.27 -9.51 13.60
C LYS A 41 25.67 -9.08 13.15
N THR A 42 26.63 -9.99 13.09
CA THR A 42 27.98 -9.68 12.58
C THR A 42 27.94 -9.37 11.10
N LYS A 43 27.22 -10.18 10.29
CA LYS A 43 27.03 -9.92 8.85
C LYS A 43 26.38 -8.56 8.60
N LYS A 44 25.32 -8.23 9.34
CA LYS A 44 24.63 -6.94 9.28
C LYS A 44 25.54 -5.77 9.61
N THR A 45 26.33 -5.89 10.68
CA THR A 45 27.29 -4.84 11.08
C THR A 45 28.35 -4.63 10.01
N ALA A 46 28.88 -5.72 9.43
CA ALA A 46 29.85 -5.65 8.35
C ALA A 46 29.29 -4.93 7.10
N ALA A 47 28.07 -5.29 6.68
CA ALA A 47 27.39 -4.63 5.56
C ALA A 47 27.14 -3.14 5.83
N LEU A 48 26.69 -2.79 7.05
CA LEU A 48 26.47 -1.39 7.44
C LEU A 48 27.76 -0.58 7.43
N THR A 49 28.86 -1.12 7.96
CA THR A 49 30.17 -0.45 7.92
C THR A 49 30.65 -0.21 6.50
N GLN A 50 30.45 -1.19 5.60
CA GLN A 50 30.79 -1.03 4.18
C GLN A 50 29.98 0.10 3.53
N ILE A 51 28.66 0.11 3.72
CA ILE A 51 27.78 1.11 3.09
C ILE A 51 28.08 2.52 3.62
N VAL A 52 28.32 2.67 4.92
CA VAL A 52 28.69 3.97 5.49
C VAL A 52 30.02 4.46 4.91
N LYS A 53 31.00 3.57 4.73
CA LYS A 53 32.27 3.93 4.08
C LYS A 53 32.05 4.42 2.64
N GLU A 54 31.26 3.70 1.85
CA GLU A 54 30.91 4.08 0.47
C GLU A 54 30.14 5.41 0.43
N TYR A 55 29.23 5.63 1.38
CA TYR A 55 28.50 6.88 1.52
C TYR A 55 29.43 8.06 1.75
N VAL A 56 30.37 7.95 2.70
CA VAL A 56 31.33 9.02 3.00
C VAL A 56 32.16 9.34 1.76
N THR A 57 32.56 8.32 0.97
CA THR A 57 33.32 8.55 -0.26
C THR A 57 32.55 9.24 -1.37
N LEU A 58 31.23 9.06 -1.45
CA LEU A 58 30.40 9.61 -2.53
C LEU A 58 29.85 11.00 -2.20
N PHE A 59 29.46 11.23 -0.94
CA PHE A 59 28.78 12.45 -0.51
C PHE A 59 29.67 13.38 0.33
N ASP A 60 30.92 12.99 0.60
CA ASP A 60 31.90 13.73 1.42
C ASP A 60 31.33 14.19 2.77
N LYS A 61 30.49 13.33 3.36
CA LYS A 61 29.73 13.62 4.58
C LYS A 61 29.88 12.48 5.57
N GLU A 62 30.48 12.79 6.71
CA GLU A 62 30.56 11.85 7.82
C GLU A 62 29.16 11.48 8.33
N MET A 63 28.92 10.19 8.51
CA MET A 63 27.63 9.69 8.98
C MET A 63 27.82 8.50 9.91
N GLU A 64 27.19 8.57 11.08
CA GLU A 64 27.15 7.43 12.00
C GLU A 64 26.19 6.34 11.53
N ILE A 65 26.51 5.07 11.83
CA ILE A 65 25.65 3.91 11.52
C ILE A 65 24.22 4.08 12.08
N LYS A 66 24.08 4.67 13.28
CA LYS A 66 22.78 4.94 13.90
C LYS A 66 21.96 5.95 13.10
N ALA A 67 22.61 7.01 12.61
CA ALA A 67 21.98 8.03 11.78
C ALA A 67 21.56 7.46 10.43
N PHE A 68 22.42 6.66 9.80
CA PHE A 68 22.11 5.93 8.57
C PHE A 68 20.87 5.03 8.73
N MET A 69 20.83 4.20 9.77
CA MET A 69 19.67 3.33 10.04
C MET A 69 18.38 4.10 10.35
N LYS A 70 18.48 5.30 10.95
CA LYS A 70 17.33 6.19 11.10
C LYS A 70 16.85 6.69 9.74
N LYS A 71 17.77 7.06 8.84
CA LYS A 71 17.45 7.51 7.49
C LYS A 71 16.83 6.40 6.63
N VAL A 72 17.42 5.20 6.64
CA VAL A 72 16.85 3.99 6.01
C VAL A 72 15.42 3.75 6.46
N ARG A 73 15.14 3.82 7.76
CA ARG A 73 13.77 3.62 8.28
C ARG A 73 12.82 4.70 7.80
N ASN A 74 13.23 5.97 7.76
CA ASN A 74 12.38 7.05 7.28
C ASN A 74 12.07 6.88 5.79
N THR A 75 13.08 6.56 4.96
CA THR A 75 12.90 6.33 3.53
C THR A 75 12.01 5.10 3.29
N PHE A 76 12.33 3.95 3.89
CA PHE A 76 11.58 2.72 3.67
C PHE A 76 10.16 2.73 4.24
N MET A 77 9.93 3.31 5.44
CA MET A 77 8.57 3.37 6.00
C MET A 77 7.66 4.25 5.13
N SER A 78 8.19 5.36 4.61
CA SER A 78 7.44 6.20 3.67
C SER A 78 7.13 5.43 2.38
N THR A 79 8.15 4.81 1.80
CA THR A 79 8.06 4.13 0.50
C THR A 79 7.19 2.87 0.54
N ILE A 80 7.35 2.00 1.55
CA ILE A 80 6.53 0.80 1.72
C ILE A 80 5.06 1.18 1.95
N SER A 81 4.80 2.21 2.76
CA SER A 81 3.43 2.70 2.98
C SER A 81 2.78 3.12 1.66
N THR A 82 3.51 3.87 0.82
CA THR A 82 3.03 4.28 -0.50
C THR A 82 2.83 3.08 -1.43
N TYR A 83 3.78 2.14 -1.51
CA TYR A 83 3.64 0.96 -2.37
C TYR A 83 2.50 0.04 -1.94
N LEU A 84 2.32 -0.19 -0.64
CA LEU A 84 1.19 -0.97 -0.12
C LEU A 84 -0.14 -0.28 -0.45
N LEU A 85 -0.21 1.05 -0.35
CA LEU A 85 -1.38 1.82 -0.76
C LEU A 85 -1.63 1.70 -2.28
N CYS A 86 -0.59 1.78 -3.10
CA CYS A 86 -0.70 1.59 -4.56
C CYS A 86 -1.14 0.18 -4.93
N ILE A 87 -0.57 -0.86 -4.31
CA ILE A 87 -0.98 -2.26 -4.52
C ILE A 87 -2.44 -2.46 -4.09
N PHE A 88 -2.85 -1.86 -2.97
CA PHE A 88 -4.24 -1.92 -2.51
C PHE A 88 -5.19 -1.22 -3.49
N LEU A 89 -4.84 -0.03 -3.99
CA LEU A 89 -5.64 0.72 -4.96
C LEU A 89 -5.72 -0.01 -6.32
N LEU A 90 -4.60 -0.55 -6.81
CA LEU A 90 -4.56 -1.33 -8.05
C LEU A 90 -5.32 -2.66 -7.91
N GLY A 91 -5.22 -3.32 -6.75
CA GLY A 91 -5.99 -4.52 -6.44
C GLY A 91 -7.49 -4.25 -6.38
N ALA A 92 -7.91 -3.15 -5.75
CA ALA A 92 -9.32 -2.74 -5.71
C ALA A 92 -9.87 -2.46 -7.13
N LEU A 93 -9.07 -1.80 -7.97
CA LEU A 93 -9.45 -1.52 -9.36
C LEU A 93 -9.56 -2.80 -10.21
N ALA A 94 -8.66 -3.77 -10.01
CA ALA A 94 -8.62 -5.01 -10.78
C ALA A 94 -9.74 -6.00 -10.45
N ILE A 95 -10.29 -5.96 -9.23
CA ILE A 95 -11.35 -6.91 -8.84
C ILE A 95 -12.73 -6.43 -9.31
N GLY A 96 -12.87 -5.22 -9.86
CA GLY A 96 -14.16 -4.72 -10.34
C GLY A 96 -15.24 -4.77 -9.26
N VAL A 97 -14.84 -4.72 -7.98
CA VAL A 97 -15.80 -4.59 -6.89
C VAL A 97 -16.39 -3.19 -7.05
N PRO A 98 -17.70 -3.05 -7.29
CA PRO A 98 -18.33 -1.75 -7.25
C PRO A 98 -18.16 -1.20 -5.83
N THR A 99 -17.14 -0.37 -5.64
CA THR A 99 -16.98 0.45 -4.44
C THR A 99 -18.01 1.56 -4.54
N GLU A 100 -19.29 1.23 -4.34
CA GLU A 100 -20.19 2.23 -3.80
C GLU A 100 -19.67 2.55 -2.40
N PRO A 101 -19.27 3.81 -2.12
CA PRO A 101 -18.79 4.18 -0.80
C PRO A 101 -19.97 4.01 0.16
N THR A 102 -19.96 2.92 0.91
CA THR A 102 -20.82 2.76 2.07
C THR A 102 -20.31 3.76 3.11
N LEU A 103 -20.82 4.98 3.02
CA LEU A 103 -20.60 6.06 3.96
C LEU A 103 -21.14 5.57 5.31
N SER A 104 -20.25 4.98 6.12
CA SER A 104 -20.56 4.64 7.49
C SER A 104 -20.65 5.94 8.27
N ASP A 105 -21.88 6.47 8.37
CA ASP A 105 -22.23 7.54 9.29
C ASP A 105 -21.76 7.13 10.70
N GLY A 106 -21.02 8.04 11.33
CA GLY A 106 -20.24 7.80 12.54
C GLY A 106 -21.08 7.34 13.73
N ILE A 107 -20.51 6.39 14.48
CA ILE A 107 -20.90 6.15 15.86
C ILE A 107 -20.09 7.14 16.72
N LEU A 108 -20.74 8.24 17.04
CA LEU A 108 -20.44 9.07 18.19
C LEU A 108 -20.68 8.23 19.45
N THR A 109 -19.62 7.83 20.14
CA THR A 109 -19.71 7.49 21.56
C THR A 109 -19.51 8.76 22.36
N GLU A 110 -20.62 9.36 22.77
CA GLU A 110 -20.68 10.28 23.91
C GLU A 110 -20.22 9.55 25.18
N SER A 111 -19.24 10.14 25.87
CA SER A 111 -19.10 10.00 27.31
C SER A 111 -18.57 11.32 27.84
N ASP A 112 -19.52 12.12 28.35
CA ASP A 112 -19.40 13.11 29.42
C ASP A 112 -18.41 12.66 30.52
N ALA A 113 -17.73 13.49 31.30
CA ALA A 113 -17.61 14.94 31.41
C ALA A 113 -16.35 15.20 32.27
N HIS A 114 -15.68 16.33 32.08
CA HIS A 114 -15.42 17.29 33.18
C HIS A 114 -14.85 18.60 32.62
N GLN A 115 -15.42 19.68 33.16
CA GLN A 115 -15.27 21.09 32.86
C GLN A 115 -13.86 21.63 33.16
N MET A 116 -13.42 22.65 32.40
CA MET A 116 -13.12 24.00 32.93
C MET A 116 -12.69 24.95 31.80
N THR A 117 -13.65 25.79 31.41
CA THR A 117 -13.61 27.25 31.17
C THR A 117 -12.38 27.98 30.61
N GLY A 118 -12.65 28.83 29.59
CA GLY A 118 -11.93 30.07 29.24
C GLY A 118 -12.02 30.38 27.72
N VAL A 119 -13.06 31.04 27.18
CA VAL A 119 -13.24 32.51 27.02
C VAL A 119 -12.09 33.13 26.16
N VAL A 120 -12.21 33.76 24.97
CA VAL A 120 -13.18 34.66 24.28
C VAL A 120 -12.93 34.63 22.72
N PRO A 121 -13.51 35.47 21.80
CA PRO A 121 -14.14 34.97 20.57
C PRO A 121 -13.67 35.65 19.25
N ASP A 122 -14.46 35.40 18.19
CA ASP A 122 -14.82 36.35 17.12
C ASP A 122 -13.96 36.38 15.83
N LYS A 123 -14.50 35.82 14.73
CA LYS A 123 -15.07 36.61 13.61
C LYS A 123 -15.45 35.76 12.39
N LYS A 124 -16.74 35.87 12.04
CA LYS A 124 -17.31 36.05 10.69
C LYS A 124 -16.86 35.11 9.56
N ARG A 125 -17.75 34.18 9.20
CA ARG A 125 -18.07 33.84 7.80
C ARG A 125 -19.47 33.25 7.74
N SER A 126 -20.46 34.05 7.35
CA SER A 126 -20.88 34.26 5.96
C SER A 126 -21.89 33.20 5.54
N TYR A 127 -23.14 33.60 5.66
CA TYR A 127 -24.35 33.02 5.10
C TYR A 127 -24.12 32.45 3.69
N ILE A 128 -24.28 31.14 3.55
CA ILE A 128 -24.59 30.52 2.26
C ILE A 128 -26.02 29.99 2.34
N SER A 129 -26.74 30.37 1.31
CA SER A 129 -28.16 30.37 1.10
C SER A 129 -28.83 29.00 1.24
N ALA A 130 -29.99 29.05 1.88
CA ALA A 130 -30.99 28.01 1.90
C ALA A 130 -31.57 27.81 0.48
N ALA A 131 -30.97 26.92 -0.30
CA ALA A 131 -31.62 26.28 -1.43
C ALA A 131 -32.06 24.88 -1.00
N ALA A 132 -33.29 24.80 -0.49
CA ALA A 132 -33.95 23.57 -0.09
C ALA A 132 -34.14 22.64 -1.30
N LYS A 133 -33.10 21.85 -1.61
CA LYS A 133 -33.24 20.66 -2.46
C LYS A 133 -34.06 19.66 -1.66
N LYS A 134 -35.28 19.40 -2.14
CA LYS A 134 -36.11 18.24 -1.76
C LYS A 134 -35.30 16.98 -2.08
N LEU A 135 -34.46 16.56 -1.15
CA LEU A 135 -33.75 15.29 -1.18
C LEU A 135 -34.82 14.20 -1.08
N ALA A 136 -34.86 13.34 -2.10
CA ALA A 136 -35.69 12.15 -2.10
C ALA A 136 -35.49 11.38 -0.78
N PRO A 137 -36.54 10.74 -0.24
CA PRO A 137 -36.42 9.96 1.00
C PRO A 137 -35.29 8.95 0.83
N LYS A 138 -34.25 9.10 1.67
CA LYS A 138 -33.08 8.22 1.73
C LYS A 138 -33.63 6.78 1.84
N PRO A 139 -33.31 5.87 0.90
CA PRO A 139 -33.79 4.49 0.99
C PRO A 139 -33.39 3.96 2.35
N THR A 140 -34.39 3.63 3.17
CA THR A 140 -34.16 3.02 4.47
C THR A 140 -33.72 1.61 4.18
N PHE A 141 -32.41 1.42 4.02
CA PHE A 141 -31.84 0.10 3.85
C PHE A 141 -32.04 -0.60 5.19
N VAL A 142 -33.10 -1.41 5.28
CA VAL A 142 -33.32 -2.30 6.41
C VAL A 142 -32.17 -3.28 6.35
N ARG A 143 -31.12 -3.01 7.14
CA ARG A 143 -29.97 -3.88 7.29
C ARG A 143 -30.48 -5.11 8.02
N GLU A 144 -30.91 -6.12 7.27
CA GLU A 144 -31.26 -7.41 7.83
C GLU A 144 -30.08 -7.86 8.66
N LYS A 145 -30.31 -7.98 9.98
CA LYS A 145 -29.30 -8.55 10.86
C LYS A 145 -29.03 -9.95 10.33
N PRO A 146 -27.78 -10.29 9.98
CA PRO A 146 -27.48 -11.64 9.54
C PRO A 146 -27.97 -12.61 10.61
N GLU A 147 -28.77 -13.58 10.19
CA GLU A 147 -29.37 -14.55 11.08
C GLU A 147 -28.25 -15.37 11.73
N GLU A 148 -27.97 -15.09 13.00
CA GLU A 148 -26.97 -15.83 13.76
C GLU A 148 -27.50 -17.25 14.01
N SER A 149 -26.77 -18.24 13.53
CA SER A 149 -27.08 -19.65 13.84
C SER A 149 -26.95 -19.89 15.35
N ASP A 150 -27.83 -20.72 15.92
CA ASP A 150 -27.74 -21.14 17.32
C ASP A 150 -26.37 -21.74 17.69
N LYS A 151 -25.68 -22.33 16.70
CA LYS A 151 -24.32 -22.86 16.85
C LYS A 151 -23.28 -21.78 17.15
N THR A 152 -23.44 -20.58 16.59
CA THR A 152 -22.49 -19.47 16.81
C THR A 152 -22.70 -18.76 18.14
N ARG A 153 -23.91 -18.81 18.71
CA ARG A 153 -24.23 -18.16 20.00
C ARG A 153 -23.56 -18.83 21.20
N GLN A 154 -23.26 -20.13 21.10
CA GLN A 154 -22.63 -20.89 22.19
C GLN A 154 -21.10 -20.80 22.20
N LEU A 155 -20.49 -20.16 21.20
CA LEU A 155 -19.04 -20.13 21.06
C LEU A 155 -18.43 -19.00 21.89
N THR A 156 -17.30 -19.31 22.51
CA THR A 156 -16.46 -18.29 23.14
C THR A 156 -15.85 -17.38 22.06
N THR A 157 -15.55 -16.12 22.40
CA THR A 157 -14.91 -15.16 21.48
C THR A 157 -13.64 -15.73 20.83
N THR A 158 -12.83 -16.49 21.57
CA THR A 158 -11.62 -17.14 21.06
C THR A 158 -11.93 -18.21 20.00
N GLN A 159 -13.00 -19.00 20.20
CA GLN A 159 -13.42 -19.99 19.20
C GLN A 159 -13.97 -19.32 17.95
N LEU A 160 -14.70 -18.21 18.10
CA LEU A 160 -15.21 -17.43 16.98
C LEU A 160 -14.05 -16.85 16.14
N GLN A 161 -13.04 -16.27 16.79
CA GLN A 161 -11.84 -15.76 16.11
C GLN A 161 -11.11 -16.87 15.34
N ARG A 162 -10.99 -18.07 15.91
CA ARG A 162 -10.39 -19.24 15.22
C ARG A 162 -11.20 -19.65 14.00
N LEU A 163 -12.53 -19.68 14.09
CA LEU A 163 -13.41 -20.01 12.96
C LEU A 163 -13.29 -18.99 11.84
N VAL A 164 -13.29 -17.70 12.17
CA VAL A 164 -13.11 -16.62 11.18
C VAL A 164 -11.77 -16.81 10.45
N LEU A 165 -10.70 -17.10 11.18
CA LEU A 165 -9.37 -17.31 10.58
C LEU A 165 -9.32 -18.56 9.69
N VAL A 166 -9.98 -19.64 10.08
CA VAL A 166 -10.12 -20.85 9.25
C VAL A 166 -10.87 -20.53 7.96
N GLU A 167 -11.95 -19.76 8.04
CA GLU A 167 -12.75 -19.41 6.86
C GLU A 167 -11.98 -18.48 5.92
N GLN A 168 -11.25 -17.49 6.46
CA GLN A 168 -10.34 -16.64 5.68
C GLN A 168 -9.27 -17.47 4.96
N LEU A 169 -8.69 -18.48 5.62
CA LEU A 169 -7.73 -19.38 4.99
C LEU A 169 -8.35 -20.22 3.87
N LYS A 170 -9.60 -20.66 4.01
CA LYS A 170 -10.30 -21.36 2.92
C LYS A 170 -10.52 -20.46 1.71
N VAL A 171 -10.99 -19.24 1.94
CA VAL A 171 -11.18 -18.25 0.86
C VAL A 171 -9.85 -17.99 0.13
N ALA A 172 -8.76 -17.81 0.88
CA ALA A 172 -7.43 -17.61 0.29
C ALA A 172 -6.99 -18.81 -0.57
N ARG A 173 -7.23 -20.05 -0.10
CA ARG A 173 -6.93 -21.27 -0.88
C ARG A 173 -7.75 -21.37 -2.16
N LEU A 174 -9.05 -21.06 -2.09
CA LEU A 174 -9.92 -21.05 -3.27
C LEU A 174 -9.49 -20.00 -4.29
N GLN A 175 -9.10 -18.81 -3.82
CA GLN A 175 -8.55 -17.77 -4.69
C GLN A 175 -7.27 -18.24 -5.39
N GLN A 176 -6.34 -18.84 -4.65
CA GLN A 176 -5.12 -19.42 -5.23
C GLN A 176 -5.44 -20.45 -6.32
N GLN A 177 -6.33 -21.40 -6.02
CA GLN A 177 -6.76 -22.41 -7.00
C GLN A 177 -7.39 -21.79 -8.24
N TYR A 178 -8.24 -20.78 -8.06
CA TYR A 178 -8.84 -20.04 -9.17
C TYR A 178 -7.78 -19.38 -10.06
N PHE A 179 -6.79 -18.71 -9.46
CA PHE A 179 -5.70 -18.08 -10.23
C PHE A 179 -4.84 -19.11 -10.95
N PHE A 180 -4.49 -20.23 -10.32
CA PHE A 180 -3.76 -21.32 -10.99
C PHE A 180 -4.54 -21.88 -12.19
N ALA A 181 -5.83 -22.16 -12.03
CA ALA A 181 -6.67 -22.63 -13.12
C ALA A 181 -6.79 -21.60 -14.26
N LYS A 182 -6.82 -20.31 -13.92
CA LYS A 182 -6.86 -19.22 -14.91
C LYS A 182 -5.54 -19.12 -15.69
N LEU A 183 -4.39 -19.30 -15.04
CA LEU A 183 -3.08 -19.33 -15.69
C LEU A 183 -2.93 -20.54 -16.62
N GLN A 184 -3.35 -21.73 -16.17
CA GLN A 184 -3.30 -22.94 -16.99
C GLN A 184 -4.11 -22.81 -18.29
N LYS A 185 -5.29 -22.18 -18.23
CA LYS A 185 -6.11 -21.88 -19.42
C LYS A 185 -5.39 -20.95 -20.40
N LEU A 186 -4.60 -19.99 -19.90
CA LEU A 186 -3.84 -19.08 -20.75
C LEU A 186 -2.71 -19.82 -21.48
N ASP A 187 -2.01 -20.73 -20.81
CA ASP A 187 -0.96 -21.56 -21.43
C ASP A 187 -1.54 -22.49 -22.51
N GLU A 188 -2.72 -23.06 -22.27
CA GLU A 188 -3.43 -23.87 -23.28
C GLU A 188 -3.86 -23.04 -24.50
N THR A 189 -4.24 -21.77 -24.30
CA THR A 189 -4.56 -20.86 -25.43
C THR A 189 -3.32 -20.38 -26.18
N SER A 190 -2.16 -20.26 -25.51
CA SER A 190 -0.88 -19.86 -26.10
C SER A 190 -0.31 -20.95 -27.02
N ASN A 191 -0.46 -22.22 -26.64
CA ASN A 191 0.08 -23.36 -27.40
C ASN A 191 -0.81 -23.83 -28.55
N LYS A 192 -2.03 -23.29 -28.70
CA LYS A 192 -2.73 -23.38 -29.98
C LYS A 192 -2.05 -22.39 -30.90
N GLU A 193 -1.21 -22.89 -31.81
CA GLU A 193 -0.66 -22.11 -32.93
C GLU A 193 -1.71 -21.11 -33.39
N PRO A 194 -1.37 -19.82 -33.59
CA PRO A 194 -2.31 -18.84 -34.07
C PRO A 194 -2.89 -19.41 -35.36
N SER A 195 -4.11 -19.96 -35.25
CA SER A 195 -4.82 -20.58 -36.36
C SER A 195 -4.74 -19.57 -37.46
N LYS A 196 -3.95 -19.92 -38.47
CA LYS A 196 -3.59 -19.10 -39.62
C LYS A 196 -4.86 -18.36 -40.01
N TRP A 197 -5.00 -17.12 -39.58
CA TRP A 197 -6.19 -16.34 -39.87
C TRP A 197 -6.06 -16.06 -41.36
N TYR A 198 -6.66 -16.94 -42.16
CA TYR A 198 -6.96 -16.62 -43.55
C TYR A 198 -7.94 -15.46 -43.46
N VAL A 199 -7.40 -14.25 -43.49
CA VAL A 199 -8.18 -13.11 -43.89
C VAL A 199 -8.47 -13.36 -45.35
N ASP A 200 -9.68 -13.82 -45.65
CA ASP A 200 -10.20 -13.93 -47.01
C ASP A 200 -10.40 -12.50 -47.52
N VAL A 201 -9.29 -11.84 -47.85
CA VAL A 201 -9.27 -10.60 -48.60
C VAL A 201 -9.32 -11.04 -50.05
N GLY A 202 -10.51 -10.98 -50.64
CA GLY A 202 -10.78 -11.45 -52.00
C GLY A 202 -9.61 -11.24 -52.97
N ASP A 203 -9.24 -12.32 -53.65
CA ASP A 203 -8.44 -12.41 -54.88
C ASP A 203 -7.05 -11.78 -54.90
N LYS A 204 -6.38 -11.60 -53.75
CA LYS A 204 -4.95 -11.20 -53.77
C LYS A 204 -4.09 -12.03 -52.83
N THR A 205 -3.60 -13.16 -53.36
CA THR A 205 -2.46 -13.90 -52.80
C THR A 205 -1.18 -13.07 -52.91
N TYR A 206 -0.67 -12.59 -51.78
CA TYR A 206 0.71 -12.11 -51.68
C TYR A 206 1.56 -13.20 -51.04
N CYS A 207 2.57 -13.70 -51.78
CA CYS A 207 3.66 -14.50 -51.22
C CYS A 207 4.67 -13.54 -50.59
N ASN A 208 4.90 -13.64 -49.28
CA ASN A 208 6.07 -13.05 -48.65
C ASN A 208 7.25 -14.03 -48.79
N LEU A 209 8.27 -13.60 -49.53
CA LEU A 209 9.62 -14.18 -49.55
C LEU A 209 10.45 -13.57 -48.42
#